data_AF-A0AA37P6U7-F1
#
_entry.id   AF-A0AA37P6U7-F1
#
_cell.length_a   1.000
_cell.length_b   1.000
_cell.length_c   1.000
_cell.angle_alpha   90.00
_cell.angle_beta   90.00
_cell.angle_gamma   90.00
#
_symmetry.space_group_name_H-M   'P 1'
#
loop_
_entity.id
_entity.type
_entity.pdbx_description
1 polymer ?
#
loop_
_entity_poly.entity_id
_entity_poly.type
_entity_poly.pdbx_seq_one_letter_code
_entity_poly.pdbx_strand_id
1 'polypeptide(L)'
;MLPEYPFEPMFRAAASMNKDISFGDTDIITNRNSLRKLLDFSAGRARNSFRLNLHLVRDTLIIERCEKDAREILGGSRNSGWGRNFEKASVKFPIGLEDSLGHHRTLRYSLGALNCAVQFEVDASYDPDGQDAADSDTLTVPMEKLSIKSTQPHEVEKSSRGLQVETAYAEAHVMRQSTAAEIKSTTRNKSPGQYMPQLWFGRTPWLIVGHHNEGTFDSRKITGVAASFADWETTHQAPLQKLVTVLVELRHAVRKNGGRHSAAVYEQGSGTIRVFELTSFRQALPMDLRQKLWT
;
A
#
# COMPACT_ATOMS: atom_id res chain seq x y z
N MET A 1 9.19 5.53 15.16
CA MET A 1 8.21 6.63 15.24
C MET A 1 7.27 6.51 14.05
N LEU A 2 5.99 6.82 14.22
CA LEU A 2 5.08 6.99 13.07
C LEU A 2 5.22 8.44 12.56
N PRO A 3 5.24 8.68 11.24
CA PRO A 3 5.27 10.04 10.71
C PRO A 3 3.98 10.79 11.08
N GLU A 4 4.07 12.10 11.25
CA GLU A 4 2.92 12.97 11.51
C GLU A 4 1.86 12.85 10.38
N TYR A 5 2.35 12.78 9.14
CA TYR A 5 1.57 12.59 7.93
C TYR A 5 1.87 11.20 7.35
N PRO A 6 0.94 10.23 7.43
CA PRO A 6 1.22 8.84 7.05
C PRO A 6 1.70 8.64 5.62
N PHE A 7 1.22 9.46 4.68
CA PHE A 7 1.64 9.39 3.28
C PHE A 7 2.82 10.31 2.94
N GLU A 8 3.30 11.17 3.84
CA GLU A 8 4.43 12.06 3.53
C GLU A 8 5.67 11.31 3.01
N PRO A 9 6.11 10.18 3.61
CA PRO A 9 7.24 9.41 3.08
C PRO A 9 7.03 8.97 1.62
N MET A 10 5.80 8.59 1.25
CA MET A 10 5.45 8.22 -0.12
C MET A 10 5.67 9.38 -1.09
N PHE A 11 5.18 10.56 -0.74
CA PHE A 11 5.24 11.73 -1.60
C PHE A 11 6.67 12.28 -1.71
N ARG A 12 7.44 12.25 -0.62
CA ARG A 12 8.87 12.61 -0.66
C ARG A 12 9.65 11.64 -1.55
N ALA A 13 9.43 10.33 -1.40
CA ALA A 13 10.04 9.32 -2.25
C ALA A 13 9.67 9.54 -3.73
N ALA A 14 8.38 9.70 -4.03
CA ALA A 14 7.90 9.99 -5.39
C ALA A 14 8.59 11.22 -6.01
N ALA A 15 8.63 12.34 -5.28
CA ALA A 15 9.26 13.58 -5.73
C ALA A 15 10.78 13.48 -5.90
N SER A 16 11.43 12.56 -5.18
CA SER A 16 12.87 12.29 -5.33
C SER A 16 13.16 11.40 -6.54
N MET A 17 12.29 10.43 -6.84
CA MET A 17 12.44 9.51 -7.95
C MET A 17 12.10 10.14 -9.30
N ASN A 18 11.15 11.08 -9.32
CA ASN A 18 10.76 11.81 -10.52
C ASN A 18 10.41 13.26 -10.12
N LYS A 19 11.20 14.22 -10.62
CA LYS A 19 11.01 15.65 -10.31
C LYS A 19 9.74 16.24 -10.91
N ASP A 20 9.26 15.65 -12.01
CA ASP A 20 8.09 16.10 -12.76
C ASP A 20 6.81 15.35 -12.35
N ILE A 21 6.87 14.55 -11.29
CA ILE A 21 5.71 13.79 -10.84
C ILE A 21 4.59 14.72 -10.35
N SER A 22 3.38 14.48 -10.86
CA SER A 22 2.16 15.16 -10.43
C SER A 22 1.12 14.13 -9.99
N PHE A 23 0.28 14.52 -9.04
CA PHE A 23 -0.88 13.76 -8.57
C PHE A 23 -2.21 14.47 -8.94
N GLY A 24 -2.15 15.50 -9.79
CA GLY A 24 -3.34 16.26 -10.22
C GLY A 24 -4.37 15.42 -10.99
N ASP A 25 -3.95 14.32 -11.61
CA ASP A 25 -4.77 13.34 -12.34
C ASP A 25 -5.24 12.17 -11.47
N THR A 26 -4.85 12.13 -10.19
CA THR A 26 -5.13 11.03 -9.27
C THR A 26 -6.44 11.30 -8.53
N ASP A 27 -7.39 10.36 -8.59
CA ASP A 27 -8.68 10.48 -7.93
C ASP A 27 -8.62 10.08 -6.46
N ILE A 28 -7.97 8.94 -6.19
CA ILE A 28 -7.92 8.32 -4.87
C ILE A 28 -6.48 7.98 -4.50
N ILE A 29 -6.04 8.41 -3.32
CA ILE A 29 -4.80 7.96 -2.70
C ILE A 29 -5.15 7.21 -1.42
N THR A 30 -4.71 5.96 -1.32
CA THR A 30 -5.02 5.14 -0.16
C THR A 30 -3.97 4.06 0.04
N ASN A 31 -4.21 3.17 1.00
CA ASN A 31 -3.39 1.99 1.23
C ASN A 31 -4.22 0.71 1.04
N ARG A 32 -3.50 -0.39 0.77
CA ARG A 32 -4.07 -1.72 0.57
C ARG A 32 -4.98 -2.19 1.72
N ASN A 33 -4.67 -1.85 2.97
CA ASN A 33 -5.50 -2.27 4.12
C ASN A 33 -6.88 -1.59 4.09
N SER A 34 -6.91 -0.28 3.83
CA SER A 34 -8.16 0.46 3.67
C SER A 34 -9.02 -0.09 2.53
N LEU A 35 -8.42 -0.39 1.36
CA LEU A 35 -9.15 -1.01 0.25
C LEU A 35 -9.71 -2.39 0.60
N ARG A 36 -8.99 -3.20 1.37
CA ARG A 36 -9.50 -4.50 1.84
C ARG A 36 -10.69 -4.35 2.78
N LYS A 37 -10.64 -3.40 3.73
CA LYS A 37 -11.77 -3.10 4.63
C LYS A 37 -13.00 -2.65 3.83
N LEU A 38 -12.81 -1.78 2.84
CA LEU A 38 -13.89 -1.30 1.97
C LEU A 38 -14.41 -2.41 1.05
N LEU A 39 -13.56 -3.27 0.49
CA LEU A 39 -13.98 -4.42 -0.31
C LEU A 39 -14.80 -5.42 0.51
N ASP A 40 -14.37 -5.70 1.75
CA ASP A 40 -15.15 -6.55 2.65
C ASP A 40 -16.52 -5.93 2.96
N PHE A 41 -16.59 -4.60 3.14
CA PHE A 41 -17.87 -3.89 3.27
C PHE A 41 -18.73 -4.04 2.00
N SER A 42 -18.17 -3.77 0.83
CA SER A 42 -18.85 -3.87 -0.47
C SER A 42 -19.34 -5.29 -0.79
N ALA A 43 -18.65 -6.31 -0.26
CA ALA A 43 -19.04 -7.71 -0.38
C ALA A 43 -20.04 -8.17 0.70
N GLY A 44 -20.44 -7.32 1.65
CA GLY A 44 -21.27 -7.72 2.80
C GLY A 44 -20.57 -8.64 3.79
N ARG A 45 -19.23 -8.65 3.78
CA ARG A 45 -18.36 -9.51 4.61
C ARG A 45 -17.59 -8.73 5.69
N ALA A 46 -17.80 -7.42 5.82
CA ALA A 46 -17.18 -6.62 6.87
C ALA A 46 -17.63 -7.09 8.25
N ARG A 47 -16.70 -7.64 9.04
CA ARG A 47 -16.98 -8.18 10.38
C ARG A 47 -16.62 -7.22 11.50
N ASN A 48 -15.66 -6.34 11.28
CA ASN A 48 -15.14 -5.45 12.32
C ASN A 48 -15.50 -4.01 11.98
N SER A 49 -15.79 -3.22 13.02
CA SER A 49 -15.88 -1.76 12.86
C SER A 49 -14.54 -1.20 12.40
N PHE A 50 -14.58 -0.18 11.55
CA PHE A 50 -13.38 0.53 11.13
C PHE A 50 -13.63 2.02 10.99
N ARG A 51 -12.54 2.77 11.09
CA ARG A 51 -12.51 4.21 10.82
C ARG A 51 -11.46 4.49 9.76
N LEU A 52 -11.77 5.42 8.87
CA LEU A 52 -10.86 5.98 7.89
C LEU A 52 -10.88 7.50 8.05
N ASN A 53 -9.71 8.14 8.06
CA ASN A 53 -9.66 9.59 7.94
C ASN A 53 -9.63 9.96 6.45
N LEU A 54 -10.37 11.00 6.11
CA LEU A 54 -10.58 11.46 4.75
C LEU A 54 -10.11 12.90 4.64
N HIS A 55 -9.25 13.14 3.65
CA HIS A 55 -8.75 14.46 3.33
C HIS A 55 -8.89 14.71 1.84
N LEU A 56 -9.22 15.94 1.47
CA LEU A 56 -9.27 16.34 0.07
C LEU A 56 -8.09 17.28 -0.23
N VAL A 57 -7.28 16.93 -1.21
CA VAL A 57 -6.23 17.81 -1.75
C VAL A 57 -6.62 18.16 -3.16
N ARG A 58 -7.02 19.42 -3.38
CA ARG A 58 -7.78 19.84 -4.56
C ARG A 58 -8.98 18.94 -4.77
N ASP A 59 -8.88 18.00 -5.70
CA ASP A 59 -9.93 17.07 -6.05
C ASP A 59 -9.59 15.61 -5.71
N THR A 60 -8.37 15.34 -5.27
CA THR A 60 -7.90 13.99 -4.90
C THR A 60 -8.33 13.65 -3.47
N LEU A 61 -9.01 12.51 -3.29
CA LEU A 61 -9.34 11.98 -1.97
C LEU A 61 -8.17 11.17 -1.43
N ILE A 62 -7.61 11.60 -0.31
CA ILE A 62 -6.63 10.83 0.47
C ILE A 62 -7.35 10.12 1.62
N ILE A 63 -7.28 8.78 1.63
CA ILE A 63 -7.90 7.90 2.63
C ILE A 63 -6.80 7.32 3.52
N GLU A 64 -6.70 7.85 4.74
CA GLU A 64 -5.77 7.40 5.76
C GLU A 64 -6.37 6.26 6.60
N ARG A 65 -5.56 5.23 6.84
CA ARG A 65 -5.89 4.12 7.73
C ARG A 65 -5.84 4.57 9.18
N CYS A 66 -6.90 4.29 9.94
CA CYS A 66 -6.91 4.43 11.39
C CYS A 66 -6.94 3.04 12.03
N GLU A 67 -6.04 2.78 12.98
CA GLU A 67 -6.08 1.60 13.85
C GLU A 67 -6.10 2.02 15.31
N LYS A 68 -6.53 1.11 16.18
CA LYS A 68 -6.65 1.36 17.62
C LYS A 68 -5.29 1.38 18.33
N ASP A 69 -4.30 0.67 17.79
CA ASP A 69 -2.96 0.54 18.37
C ASP A 69 -1.89 0.86 17.31
N ALA A 70 -0.89 1.66 17.66
CA ALA A 70 0.24 1.97 16.80
C ALA A 70 0.99 0.71 16.33
N ARG A 71 0.96 -0.37 17.13
CA ARG A 71 1.53 -1.68 16.74
C ARG A 71 0.77 -2.30 15.56
N GLU A 72 -0.55 -2.09 15.48
CA GLU A 72 -1.36 -2.59 14.36
C GLU A 72 -1.09 -1.81 13.07
N ILE A 73 -0.66 -0.54 13.20
CA ILE A 73 -0.20 0.28 12.09
C ILE A 73 1.16 -0.21 11.60
N LEU A 74 2.10 -0.47 12.51
CA LEU A 74 3.49 -0.83 12.22
C LEU A 74 3.74 -2.32 11.87
N GLY A 75 2.88 -3.25 12.30
CA GLY A 75 3.18 -4.69 12.18
C GLY A 75 1.96 -5.62 12.20
N GLY A 76 0.75 -5.09 11.94
CA GLY A 76 -0.47 -5.90 11.90
C GLY A 76 -0.98 -6.37 13.27
N SER A 77 -1.93 -7.31 13.27
CA SER A 77 -2.70 -7.72 14.47
C SER A 77 -1.88 -8.46 15.54
N ARG A 78 -2.33 -8.36 16.81
CA ARG A 78 -1.68 -8.85 18.06
C ARG A 78 -1.25 -10.32 18.13
N ASN A 79 -1.72 -11.20 17.25
CA ASN A 79 -1.34 -12.63 17.23
C ASN A 79 -0.09 -12.92 16.35
N SER A 80 0.76 -11.91 16.13
CA SER A 80 1.80 -11.88 15.08
C SER A 80 3.20 -12.35 15.49
N GLY A 81 3.41 -12.85 16.71
CA GLY A 81 4.74 -13.23 17.19
C GLY A 81 5.45 -14.21 16.24
N TRP A 82 4.77 -15.28 15.85
CA TRP A 82 5.33 -16.29 14.94
C TRP A 82 5.51 -15.78 13.51
N GLY A 83 4.53 -15.05 12.96
CA GLY A 83 4.63 -14.51 11.60
C GLY A 83 5.79 -13.54 11.45
N ARG A 84 5.93 -12.59 12.38
CA ARG A 84 7.01 -11.61 12.36
C ARG A 84 8.38 -12.24 12.57
N ASN A 85 8.48 -13.24 13.45
CA ASN A 85 9.74 -13.96 13.64
C ASN A 85 10.09 -14.81 12.42
N PHE A 86 9.09 -15.39 11.75
CA PHE A 86 9.29 -16.11 10.50
C PHE A 86 9.78 -15.20 9.37
N GLU A 87 9.17 -14.03 9.20
CA GLU A 87 9.62 -13.00 8.27
C GLU A 87 11.09 -12.65 8.55
N LYS A 88 11.41 -12.24 9.78
CA LYS A 88 12.78 -11.90 10.19
C LYS A 88 13.80 -13.02 9.98
N ALA A 89 13.40 -14.28 10.15
CA ALA A 89 14.27 -15.42 9.92
C ALA A 89 14.42 -15.78 8.43
N SER A 90 13.48 -15.34 7.58
CA SER A 90 13.40 -15.74 6.18
C SER A 90 13.93 -14.69 5.20
N VAL A 91 14.02 -13.42 5.60
CA VAL A 91 14.46 -12.31 4.73
C VAL A 91 15.62 -11.53 5.34
N LYS A 92 16.35 -10.83 4.48
CA LYS A 92 17.38 -9.86 4.85
C LYS A 92 17.16 -8.59 4.04
N PHE A 93 17.39 -7.44 4.67
CA PHE A 93 17.47 -6.19 3.93
C PHE A 93 18.74 -6.14 3.07
N PRO A 94 18.75 -5.35 1.99
CA PRO A 94 19.96 -5.07 1.23
C PRO A 94 21.05 -4.44 2.11
N ILE A 95 22.30 -4.56 1.64
CA ILE A 95 23.46 -3.95 2.32
C ILE A 95 23.24 -2.44 2.47
N GLY A 96 23.48 -1.91 3.67
CA GLY A 96 23.29 -0.49 4.01
C GLY A 96 21.86 -0.12 4.40
N LEU A 97 20.92 -1.08 4.38
CA LEU A 97 19.52 -0.90 4.77
C LEU A 97 19.10 -1.84 5.91
N GLU A 98 20.05 -2.42 6.65
CA GLU A 98 19.83 -3.44 7.67
C GLU A 98 18.93 -2.97 8.82
N ASP A 99 18.97 -1.67 9.14
CA ASP A 99 18.15 -1.04 10.17
C ASP A 99 16.74 -0.64 9.68
N SER A 100 16.39 -0.99 8.43
CA SER A 100 15.06 -0.75 7.88
C SER A 100 13.98 -1.49 8.67
N LEU A 101 12.79 -0.88 8.76
CA LEU A 101 11.64 -1.48 9.44
C LEU A 101 10.65 -2.13 8.49
N GLY A 102 10.73 -1.82 7.20
CA GLY A 102 9.84 -2.33 6.16
C GLY A 102 10.13 -1.67 4.82
N HIS A 103 9.59 -2.24 3.75
CA HIS A 103 9.68 -1.70 2.40
C HIS A 103 8.27 -1.35 1.89
N HIS A 104 8.03 -0.09 1.56
CA HIS A 104 6.74 0.34 1.05
C HIS A 104 6.82 0.70 -0.44
N ARG A 105 5.79 0.28 -1.19
CA ARG A 105 5.60 0.67 -2.57
C ARG A 105 4.26 1.37 -2.75
N THR A 106 4.20 2.21 -3.77
CA THR A 106 2.95 2.79 -4.25
C THR A 106 2.82 2.47 -5.73
N LEU A 107 1.70 1.84 -6.08
CA LEU A 107 1.34 1.60 -7.47
C LEU A 107 0.25 2.56 -7.89
N ARG A 108 0.35 3.06 -9.13
CA ARG A 108 -0.73 3.75 -9.81
C ARG A 108 -1.43 2.77 -10.75
N TYR A 109 -2.75 2.65 -10.62
CA TYR A 109 -3.57 1.85 -11.52
C TYR A 109 -5.02 2.31 -11.48
N SER A 110 -5.78 1.97 -12.52
CA SER A 110 -7.21 2.23 -12.57
C SER A 110 -7.99 1.19 -11.78
N LEU A 111 -8.96 1.65 -10.98
CA LEU A 111 -9.97 0.80 -10.35
C LEU A 111 -11.34 1.25 -10.85
N GLY A 112 -11.86 0.54 -11.85
CA GLY A 112 -12.96 1.05 -12.66
C GLY A 112 -12.55 2.36 -13.34
N ALA A 113 -13.37 3.40 -13.19
CA ALA A 113 -13.10 4.72 -13.75
C ALA A 113 -12.18 5.61 -12.88
N LEU A 114 -11.69 5.12 -11.73
CA LEU A 114 -10.89 5.91 -10.79
C LEU A 114 -9.39 5.67 -10.99
N ASN A 115 -8.62 6.74 -11.16
CA ASN A 115 -7.16 6.70 -11.09
C ASN A 115 -6.71 6.62 -9.63
N CYS A 116 -6.21 5.46 -9.21
CA CYS A 116 -5.81 5.21 -7.83
C CYS A 116 -4.29 5.19 -7.68
N ALA A 117 -3.77 5.81 -6.61
CA ALA A 117 -2.44 5.52 -6.09
C ALA A 117 -2.58 4.73 -4.77
N VAL A 118 -2.05 3.51 -4.75
CA VAL A 118 -2.26 2.56 -3.64
C VAL A 118 -0.93 2.17 -3.04
N GLN A 119 -0.72 2.57 -1.78
CA GLN A 119 0.45 2.21 -1.00
C GLN A 119 0.28 0.87 -0.28
N PHE A 120 1.33 0.08 -0.21
CA PHE A 120 1.39 -1.15 0.58
C PHE A 120 2.81 -1.46 1.00
N GLU A 121 2.92 -2.22 2.08
CA GLU A 121 4.16 -2.86 2.50
C GLU A 121 4.39 -4.12 1.65
N VAL A 122 5.66 -4.36 1.32
CA VAL A 122 6.15 -5.56 0.65
C VAL A 122 7.07 -6.29 1.61
N ASP A 123 6.77 -7.56 1.87
CA ASP A 123 7.47 -8.34 2.89
C ASP A 123 8.82 -8.86 2.37
N ALA A 124 8.90 -9.18 1.08
CA ALA A 124 10.10 -9.75 0.46
C ALA A 124 10.22 -9.48 -1.04
N SER A 125 11.44 -9.66 -1.57
CA SER A 125 11.69 -9.88 -2.99
C SER A 125 11.97 -11.37 -3.21
N TYR A 126 11.31 -11.97 -4.19
CA TYR A 126 11.59 -13.33 -4.65
C TYR A 126 11.79 -13.32 -6.15
N ASP A 127 13.00 -13.67 -6.58
CA ASP A 127 13.37 -13.85 -7.98
C ASP A 127 13.70 -15.33 -8.20
N PRO A 128 12.83 -16.10 -8.89
CA PRO A 128 13.07 -17.51 -9.14
C PRO A 128 14.22 -17.76 -10.11
N ASP A 129 14.54 -16.78 -10.97
CA ASP A 129 15.50 -16.94 -12.07
C ASP A 129 16.91 -16.48 -11.66
N GLY A 130 17.06 -15.90 -10.47
CA GLY A 130 18.36 -15.64 -9.84
C GLY A 130 19.32 -14.82 -10.68
N GLN A 131 18.82 -14.04 -11.65
CA GLN A 131 19.65 -13.09 -12.37
C GLN A 131 19.92 -11.93 -11.42
N ASP A 132 21.18 -11.82 -10.99
CA ASP A 132 21.76 -10.53 -10.63
C ASP A 132 21.25 -9.49 -11.65
N ALA A 133 20.81 -8.34 -11.16
CA ALA A 133 20.16 -7.30 -11.95
C ALA A 133 21.00 -6.89 -13.19
N ALA A 134 20.84 -7.63 -14.27
CA ALA A 134 21.44 -7.41 -15.56
C ALA A 134 20.48 -7.99 -16.61
N ASP A 135 19.89 -7.07 -17.38
CA ASP A 135 19.23 -7.31 -18.67
C ASP A 135 18.41 -8.58 -18.87
N SER A 136 17.09 -8.45 -18.63
CA SER A 136 16.11 -8.91 -19.62
C SER A 136 14.79 -8.20 -19.34
N ASP A 137 14.60 -7.06 -19.99
CA ASP A 137 13.30 -6.39 -20.07
C ASP A 137 12.43 -7.24 -21.02
N THR A 138 11.76 -8.26 -20.48
CA THR A 138 10.86 -9.10 -21.28
C THR A 138 9.76 -9.70 -20.41
N LEU A 139 8.76 -8.89 -20.07
CA LEU A 139 7.39 -9.39 -19.98
C LEU A 139 6.43 -8.34 -20.55
N THR A 140 5.93 -8.66 -21.74
CA THR A 140 4.80 -8.04 -22.43
C THR A 140 3.51 -8.20 -21.60
N VAL A 141 3.07 -7.11 -20.97
CA VAL A 141 1.66 -6.76 -20.77
C VAL A 141 1.58 -5.23 -20.96
N PRO A 142 0.71 -4.69 -21.81
CA PRO A 142 0.90 -3.34 -22.37
C PRO A 142 0.55 -2.25 -21.37
N MET A 143 1.56 -1.50 -20.90
CA MET A 143 1.39 -0.11 -20.48
C MET A 143 2.61 0.70 -20.95
N GLU A 144 2.33 1.79 -21.64
CA GLU A 144 3.28 2.56 -22.43
C GLU A 144 4.23 3.42 -21.57
N LYS A 145 5.52 3.28 -21.90
CA LYS A 145 6.64 4.25 -21.91
C LYS A 145 6.77 5.24 -20.74
N LEU A 146 7.76 4.97 -19.89
CA LEU A 146 8.57 6.00 -19.23
C LEU A 146 10.06 5.63 -19.33
N SER A 147 10.81 6.38 -20.13
CA SER A 147 12.28 6.31 -20.20
C SER A 147 12.91 7.03 -19.00
N ILE A 148 13.89 6.39 -18.35
CA ILE A 148 14.67 6.98 -17.25
C ILE A 148 16.08 7.32 -17.77
N LYS A 149 16.50 8.57 -17.60
CA LYS A 149 17.91 8.97 -17.64
C LYS A 149 18.39 9.25 -16.22
N SER A 150 19.56 8.68 -15.89
CA SER A 150 20.24 8.82 -14.60
C SER A 150 20.64 10.28 -14.31
N THR A 151 20.54 10.71 -13.05
CA THR A 151 21.10 12.00 -12.59
C THR A 151 21.72 11.88 -11.20
N GLN A 152 22.81 12.64 -11.02
CA GLN A 152 23.78 12.64 -9.92
C GLN A 152 23.25 13.19 -8.56
N PRO A 153 23.96 12.93 -7.43
CA PRO A 153 23.52 13.28 -6.09
C PRO A 153 23.78 14.76 -5.75
N HIS A 154 22.83 15.41 -5.08
CA HIS A 154 23.04 16.73 -4.47
C HIS A 154 22.44 16.84 -3.07
N GLU A 155 23.05 17.75 -2.31
CA GLU A 155 23.07 17.90 -0.86
C GLU A 155 21.72 18.18 -0.18
N VAL A 156 21.60 17.65 1.03
CA VAL A 156 20.41 17.73 1.89
C VAL A 156 20.46 18.99 2.76
N GLU A 157 19.53 19.92 2.54
CA GLU A 157 19.24 20.98 3.50
C GLU A 157 18.59 20.39 4.76
N LYS A 158 19.23 20.60 5.91
CA LYS A 158 18.71 20.18 7.22
C LYS A 158 17.68 21.17 7.73
N SER A 159 16.41 20.76 7.81
CA SER A 159 15.42 21.41 8.66
C SER A 159 14.97 20.51 9.82
N SER A 160 15.01 21.10 11.01
CA SER A 160 14.54 20.66 12.33
C SER A 160 13.57 19.47 12.43
N ARG A 161 13.93 18.45 13.23
CA ARG A 161 13.06 17.38 13.79
C ARG A 161 12.05 16.69 12.83
N GLY A 162 12.24 16.84 11.52
CA GLY A 162 11.38 16.32 10.47
C GLY A 162 11.86 15.00 9.88
N LEU A 163 11.00 14.38 9.08
CA LEU A 163 11.31 13.19 8.29
C LEU A 163 12.58 13.44 7.46
N GLN A 164 13.65 12.70 7.76
CA GLN A 164 14.87 12.74 6.97
C GLN A 164 14.69 11.84 5.74
N VAL A 165 14.99 12.40 4.57
CA VAL A 165 14.96 11.67 3.30
C VAL A 165 16.39 11.42 2.88
N GLU A 166 16.78 10.15 2.86
CA GLU A 166 18.06 9.71 2.32
C GLU A 166 17.79 9.06 0.96
N THR A 167 18.37 9.63 -0.09
CA THR A 167 18.13 9.21 -1.50
C THR A 167 19.32 8.48 -2.11
N ALA A 168 20.48 8.49 -1.43
CA ALA A 168 21.73 8.00 -1.98
C ALA A 168 22.17 6.73 -1.25
N TYR A 169 21.86 5.58 -1.85
CA TYR A 169 22.53 4.32 -1.54
C TYR A 169 23.20 3.86 -2.82
N ALA A 170 24.53 3.74 -2.81
CA ALA A 170 25.37 3.57 -3.99
C ALA A 170 25.02 2.32 -4.85
N GLU A 171 24.24 1.38 -4.28
CA GLU A 171 23.86 0.11 -4.92
C GLU A 171 22.34 -0.14 -4.94
N ALA A 172 21.52 0.81 -4.45
CA ALA A 172 20.07 0.60 -4.37
C ALA A 172 19.41 0.75 -5.74
N HIS A 173 18.88 -0.35 -6.25
CA HIS A 173 18.05 -0.38 -7.44
C HIS A 173 16.57 -0.38 -7.06
N VAL A 174 15.73 0.23 -7.90
CA VAL A 174 14.28 0.11 -7.74
C VAL A 174 13.91 -1.36 -7.94
N MET A 175 13.40 -1.99 -6.88
CA MET A 175 12.88 -3.35 -6.91
C MET A 175 11.90 -3.52 -8.08
N ARG A 176 11.98 -4.62 -8.84
CA ARG A 176 10.98 -4.96 -9.85
C ARG A 176 9.68 -5.37 -9.17
N GLN A 177 8.53 -4.91 -9.67
CA GLN A 177 7.25 -5.30 -9.09
C GLN A 177 6.96 -6.80 -9.28
N SER A 178 7.51 -7.41 -10.33
CA SER A 178 7.39 -8.85 -10.62
C SER A 178 8.06 -9.75 -9.59
N THR A 179 8.95 -9.22 -8.75
CA THR A 179 9.61 -9.98 -7.68
C THR A 179 8.96 -9.75 -6.32
N ALA A 180 7.96 -8.87 -6.21
CA ALA A 180 7.32 -8.57 -4.94
C ALA A 180 6.64 -9.82 -4.35
N ALA A 181 6.91 -10.08 -3.08
CA ALA A 181 6.41 -11.24 -2.37
C ALA A 181 5.76 -10.84 -1.04
N GLU A 182 4.69 -11.54 -0.70
CA GLU A 182 4.03 -11.49 0.60
C GLU A 182 4.37 -12.75 1.40
N ILE A 183 4.72 -12.58 2.67
CA ILE A 183 5.04 -13.67 3.59
C ILE A 183 3.85 -13.89 4.54
N LYS A 184 3.50 -15.15 4.76
CA LYS A 184 2.48 -15.56 5.74
C LYS A 184 2.98 -16.73 6.55
N SER A 185 2.51 -16.83 7.79
CA SER A 185 2.66 -18.03 8.60
C SER A 185 1.30 -18.64 8.89
N THR A 186 1.22 -19.97 8.98
CA THR A 186 -0.04 -20.67 9.27
C THR A 186 0.21 -22.02 9.94
N THR A 187 -0.73 -22.44 10.78
CA THR A 187 -0.78 -23.81 11.36
C THR A 187 -1.61 -24.77 10.52
N ARG A 188 -2.26 -24.26 9.46
CA ARG A 188 -3.13 -25.05 8.58
C ARG A 188 -2.84 -24.69 7.13
N ASN A 189 -2.91 -25.70 6.26
CA ASN A 189 -2.89 -25.46 4.82
C ASN A 189 -4.12 -24.65 4.41
N LYS A 190 -3.87 -23.39 4.04
CA LYS A 190 -4.88 -22.45 3.54
C LYS A 190 -4.72 -22.31 2.04
N SER A 191 -5.83 -22.19 1.31
CA SER A 191 -5.76 -21.88 -0.11
C SER A 191 -5.20 -20.46 -0.32
N PRO A 192 -4.40 -20.23 -1.37
CA PRO A 192 -3.93 -18.88 -1.73
C PRO A 192 -5.08 -17.88 -1.89
N GLY A 193 -6.28 -18.38 -2.28
CA GLY A 193 -7.53 -17.64 -2.37
C GLY A 193 -7.83 -16.71 -1.18
N GLN A 194 -7.46 -17.13 0.04
CA GLN A 194 -7.70 -16.33 1.25
C GLN A 194 -6.86 -15.04 1.31
N TYR A 195 -5.71 -15.03 0.63
CA TYR A 195 -4.80 -13.89 0.57
C TYR A 195 -5.01 -13.06 -0.70
N MET A 196 -5.86 -13.51 -1.63
CA MET A 196 -6.00 -12.87 -2.93
C MET A 196 -6.40 -11.41 -2.92
N PRO A 197 -7.33 -10.93 -2.07
CA PRO A 197 -7.59 -9.50 -1.99
C PRO A 197 -6.34 -8.68 -1.69
N GLN A 198 -5.48 -9.20 -0.81
CA GLN A 198 -4.24 -8.54 -0.44
C GLN A 198 -3.22 -8.53 -1.58
N LEU A 199 -3.02 -9.69 -2.23
CA LEU A 199 -2.09 -9.86 -3.34
C LEU A 199 -2.53 -9.07 -4.59
N TRP A 200 -3.82 -9.06 -4.89
CA TRP A 200 -4.39 -8.37 -6.06
C TRP A 200 -4.27 -6.86 -5.92
N PHE A 201 -4.66 -6.25 -4.79
CA PHE A 201 -4.50 -4.81 -4.56
C PHE A 201 -3.03 -4.35 -4.54
N GLY A 202 -2.12 -5.20 -4.06
CA GLY A 202 -0.68 -4.91 -4.08
C GLY A 202 0.03 -5.27 -5.39
N ARG A 203 -0.69 -5.89 -6.36
CA ARG A 203 -0.09 -6.54 -7.53
C ARG A 203 1.13 -7.38 -7.14
N THR A 204 1.02 -8.14 -6.05
CA THR A 204 2.11 -8.92 -5.44
C THR A 204 2.07 -10.35 -5.98
N PRO A 205 2.95 -10.71 -6.94
CA PRO A 205 2.84 -11.96 -7.69
C PRO A 205 3.24 -13.21 -6.89
N TRP A 206 3.96 -13.07 -5.79
CA TRP A 206 4.46 -14.20 -5.01
C TRP A 206 3.86 -14.25 -3.61
N LEU A 207 3.46 -15.45 -3.20
CA LEU A 207 3.03 -15.77 -1.85
C LEU A 207 3.96 -16.82 -1.25
N ILE A 208 4.60 -16.48 -0.14
CA ILE A 208 5.49 -17.37 0.62
C ILE A 208 4.79 -17.71 1.94
N VAL A 209 4.48 -18.98 2.16
CA VAL A 209 3.78 -19.44 3.36
C VAL A 209 4.66 -20.39 4.16
N GLY A 210 5.03 -19.99 5.37
CA GLY A 210 5.64 -20.86 6.37
C GLY A 210 4.58 -21.64 7.14
N HIS A 211 4.67 -22.96 7.10
CA HIS A 211 3.87 -23.82 7.98
C HIS A 211 4.59 -23.96 9.32
N HIS A 212 3.84 -23.89 10.43
CA HIS A 212 4.41 -24.12 11.74
C HIS A 212 3.45 -24.85 12.68
N ASN A 213 4.01 -25.58 13.63
CA ASN A 213 3.31 -26.10 14.80
C ASN A 213 3.92 -25.46 16.06
N GLU A 214 3.12 -24.71 16.81
CA GLU A 214 3.55 -24.03 18.05
C GLU A 214 4.85 -23.21 17.93
N GLY A 215 5.10 -22.62 16.76
CA GLY A 215 6.27 -21.79 16.48
C GLY A 215 7.47 -22.54 15.88
N THR A 216 7.40 -23.86 15.78
CA THR A 216 8.38 -24.66 15.02
C THR A 216 7.97 -24.71 13.56
N PHE A 217 8.78 -24.13 12.67
CA PHE A 217 8.54 -24.12 11.22
C PHE A 217 9.18 -25.34 10.57
N ASP A 218 8.35 -26.17 9.92
CA ASP A 218 8.75 -27.44 9.33
C ASP A 218 8.80 -27.39 7.80
N SER A 219 8.08 -26.46 7.18
CA SER A 219 8.08 -26.30 5.73
C SER A 219 7.72 -24.88 5.28
N ARG A 220 8.11 -24.56 4.04
CA ARG A 220 7.69 -23.35 3.35
C ARG A 220 7.14 -23.68 1.98
N LYS A 221 6.09 -22.99 1.56
CA LYS A 221 5.52 -23.06 0.22
C LYS A 221 5.61 -21.71 -0.47
N ILE A 222 6.22 -21.68 -1.64
CA ILE A 222 6.29 -20.50 -2.51
C ILE A 222 5.31 -20.73 -3.66
N THR A 223 4.41 -19.78 -3.89
CA THR A 223 3.36 -19.89 -4.92
C THR A 223 3.34 -18.62 -5.76
N GLY A 224 3.51 -18.76 -7.07
CA GLY A 224 3.22 -17.71 -8.03
C GLY A 224 1.70 -17.59 -8.23
N VAL A 225 1.13 -16.42 -7.97
CA VAL A 225 -0.32 -16.16 -8.02
C VAL A 225 -0.74 -15.18 -9.11
N ALA A 226 0.22 -14.59 -9.83
CA ALA A 226 -0.04 -13.55 -10.83
C ALA A 226 -1.04 -14.01 -11.91
N ALA A 227 -0.89 -15.25 -12.40
CA ALA A 227 -1.79 -15.83 -13.39
C ALA A 227 -3.24 -15.93 -12.91
N SER A 228 -3.48 -15.98 -11.59
CA SER A 228 -4.82 -16.04 -10.99
C SER A 228 -5.47 -14.67 -10.79
N PHE A 229 -4.79 -13.55 -11.06
CA PHE A 229 -5.35 -12.22 -10.84
C PHE A 229 -6.55 -11.93 -11.73
N ALA A 230 -6.48 -12.29 -13.02
CA ALA A 230 -7.57 -12.06 -13.96
C ALA A 230 -8.83 -12.87 -13.61
N ASP A 231 -8.66 -14.14 -13.27
CA ASP A 231 -9.76 -15.01 -12.84
C ASP A 231 -10.36 -14.55 -11.51
N TRP A 232 -9.52 -14.14 -10.56
CA TRP A 232 -9.98 -13.59 -9.30
C TRP A 232 -10.81 -12.31 -9.52
N GLU A 233 -10.32 -11.40 -10.36
CA GLU A 233 -11.05 -10.18 -10.70
C GLU A 233 -12.38 -10.46 -11.38
N THR A 234 -12.41 -11.38 -12.34
CA THR A 234 -13.63 -11.79 -13.06
C THR A 234 -14.68 -12.35 -12.09
N THR A 235 -14.25 -13.17 -11.14
CA THR A 235 -15.14 -13.78 -10.13
C THR A 235 -15.57 -12.82 -9.02
N HIS A 236 -14.94 -11.63 -8.91
CA HIS A 236 -15.22 -10.63 -7.87
C HIS A 236 -15.72 -9.29 -8.43
N GLN A 237 -16.22 -9.25 -9.67
CA GLN A 237 -16.68 -8.01 -10.31
C GLN A 237 -17.74 -7.26 -9.50
N ALA A 238 -18.77 -7.94 -8.99
CA ALA A 238 -19.86 -7.29 -8.26
C ALA A 238 -19.37 -6.54 -6.99
N PRO A 239 -18.59 -7.13 -6.07
CA PRO A 239 -18.04 -6.38 -4.94
C PRO A 239 -17.00 -5.32 -5.35
N LEU A 240 -16.24 -5.52 -6.44
CA LEU A 240 -15.29 -4.51 -6.95
C LEU A 240 -16.01 -3.27 -7.50
N GLN A 241 -17.10 -3.44 -8.25
CA GLN A 241 -17.92 -2.33 -8.74
C GLN A 241 -18.55 -1.55 -7.57
N LYS A 242 -19.07 -2.26 -6.57
CA LYS A 242 -19.57 -1.63 -5.33
C LYS A 242 -18.48 -0.88 -4.58
N LEU A 243 -17.25 -1.39 -4.56
CA LEU A 243 -16.10 -0.69 -3.97
C LEU A 243 -15.83 0.64 -4.71
N VAL A 244 -15.85 0.64 -6.04
CA VAL A 244 -15.72 1.87 -6.84
C VAL A 244 -16.82 2.88 -6.47
N THR A 245 -18.07 2.44 -6.38
CA THR A 245 -19.18 3.30 -5.92
C THR A 245 -18.91 3.88 -4.53
N VAL A 246 -18.47 3.06 -3.56
CA VAL A 246 -18.15 3.54 -2.22
C VAL A 246 -17.04 4.60 -2.24
N LEU A 247 -15.99 4.42 -3.04
CA LEU A 247 -14.92 5.42 -3.16
C LEU A 247 -15.41 6.74 -3.75
N VAL A 248 -16.28 6.69 -4.77
CA VAL A 248 -16.94 7.86 -5.35
C VAL A 248 -17.80 8.59 -4.32
N GLU A 249 -18.63 7.85 -3.57
CA GLU A 249 -19.50 8.42 -2.54
C GLU A 249 -18.71 9.06 -1.40
N LEU A 250 -17.61 8.44 -0.94
CA LEU A 250 -16.73 9.03 0.06
C LEU A 250 -16.11 10.35 -0.43
N ARG A 251 -15.63 10.39 -1.68
CA ARG A 251 -15.09 11.61 -2.28
C ARG A 251 -16.15 12.69 -2.42
N HIS A 252 -17.34 12.33 -2.87
CA HIS A 252 -18.48 13.24 -2.99
C HIS A 252 -18.89 13.82 -1.63
N ALA A 253 -18.98 12.99 -0.59
CA ALA A 253 -19.32 13.43 0.76
C ALA A 253 -18.34 14.49 1.29
N VAL A 254 -17.02 14.28 1.09
CA VAL A 254 -16.00 15.25 1.52
C VAL A 254 -16.04 16.53 0.69
N ARG A 255 -16.29 16.45 -0.63
CA ARG A 255 -16.50 17.63 -1.48
C ARG A 255 -17.70 18.46 -1.02
N LYS A 256 -18.84 17.82 -0.75
CA LYS A 256 -20.05 18.48 -0.24
C LYS A 256 -19.78 19.21 1.08
N ASN A 257 -18.83 18.71 1.86
CA ASN A 257 -18.37 19.36 3.08
C ASN A 257 -17.29 20.44 2.87
N GLY A 258 -17.13 20.98 1.66
CA GLY A 258 -16.13 22.00 1.33
C GLY A 258 -14.68 21.51 1.47
N GLY A 259 -14.43 20.20 1.38
CA GLY A 259 -13.10 19.63 1.51
C GLY A 259 -12.57 19.52 2.94
N ARG A 260 -13.43 19.75 3.96
CA ARG A 260 -13.02 19.69 5.37
C ARG A 260 -12.65 18.26 5.80
N HIS A 261 -11.64 18.16 6.66
CA HIS A 261 -11.16 16.89 7.21
C HIS A 261 -12.31 16.13 7.86
N SER A 262 -12.49 14.88 7.44
CA SER A 262 -13.65 14.07 7.80
C SER A 262 -13.22 12.65 8.22
N ALA A 263 -14.10 11.94 8.91
CA ALA A 263 -13.94 10.53 9.22
C ALA A 263 -15.08 9.71 8.60
N ALA A 264 -14.75 8.65 7.86
CA ALA A 264 -15.68 7.60 7.52
C ALA A 264 -15.65 6.51 8.59
N VAL A 265 -16.82 6.17 9.14
CA VAL A 265 -16.97 5.18 10.21
C VAL A 265 -17.96 4.11 9.77
N TYR A 266 -17.50 2.87 9.80
CA TYR A 266 -18.34 1.68 9.71
C TYR A 266 -18.46 1.06 11.11
N GLU A 267 -19.68 0.96 11.61
CA GLU A 267 -19.97 0.19 12.83
C GLU A 267 -20.40 -1.23 12.43
N GLN A 268 -19.95 -2.22 13.20
CA GLN A 268 -20.22 -3.62 12.91
C GLN A 268 -21.73 -3.86 12.89
N GLY A 269 -22.23 -4.45 11.80
CA GLY A 269 -23.66 -4.74 11.62
C GLY A 269 -24.52 -3.55 11.21
N SER A 270 -23.97 -2.32 11.12
CA SER A 270 -24.75 -1.13 10.73
C SER A 270 -25.19 -1.11 9.25
N GLY A 271 -24.58 -1.95 8.41
CA GLY A 271 -24.82 -1.98 6.97
C GLY A 271 -24.43 -0.71 6.21
N THR A 272 -23.90 0.31 6.89
CA THR A 272 -23.68 1.64 6.31
C THR A 272 -22.36 2.24 6.77
N ILE A 273 -21.75 3.06 5.92
CA ILE A 273 -20.61 3.91 6.29
C ILE A 273 -21.16 5.31 6.51
N ARG A 274 -20.92 5.88 7.69
CA ARG A 274 -21.29 7.27 8.01
C ARG A 274 -20.06 8.17 7.93
N VAL A 275 -20.21 9.34 7.30
CA VAL A 275 -19.15 10.34 7.17
C VAL A 275 -19.43 11.49 8.13
N PHE A 276 -18.45 11.83 8.97
CA PHE A 276 -18.54 12.89 9.96
C PHE A 276 -17.45 13.93 9.70
N GLU A 277 -17.81 15.20 9.75
CA GLU A 277 -16.82 16.27 9.82
C GLU A 277 -16.05 16.20 11.13
N LEU A 278 -14.73 16.40 11.07
CA LEU A 278 -13.90 16.51 12.26
C LEU A 278 -13.59 17.99 12.55
N THR A 279 -13.55 18.33 13.84
CA THR A 279 -13.17 19.68 14.31
C THR A 279 -11.68 19.97 14.15
N SER A 280 -10.87 18.96 13.84
CA SER A 280 -9.42 19.09 13.64
C SER A 280 -9.09 19.59 12.24
N PHE A 281 -8.28 20.65 12.16
CA PHE A 281 -7.74 21.20 10.91
C PHE A 281 -6.53 20.43 10.36
N ARG A 282 -6.31 19.18 10.80
CA ARG A 282 -5.19 18.34 10.34
C ARG A 282 -5.24 18.18 8.82
N GLN A 283 -4.13 18.54 8.18
CA GLN A 283 -3.91 18.34 6.76
C GLN A 283 -3.43 16.91 6.49
N ALA A 284 -3.66 16.39 5.29
CA ALA A 284 -3.09 15.09 4.89
C ALA A 284 -1.58 15.14 4.70
N LEU A 285 -1.05 16.32 4.37
CA LEU A 285 0.33 16.52 3.94
C LEU A 285 0.88 17.90 4.33
N PRO A 286 2.21 18.01 4.47
CA PRO A 286 2.92 19.28 4.49
C PRO A 286 2.55 20.19 3.31
N MET A 287 2.67 21.51 3.50
CA MET A 287 2.30 22.51 2.49
C MET A 287 3.20 22.47 1.25
N ASP A 288 4.50 22.25 1.43
CA ASP A 288 5.49 22.14 0.35
C ASP A 288 5.12 21.02 -0.63
N LEU A 289 4.74 19.84 -0.12
CA LEU A 289 4.34 18.71 -0.95
C LEU A 289 3.03 18.97 -1.68
N ARG A 290 2.05 19.62 -1.04
CA ARG A 290 0.78 19.97 -1.70
C ARG A 290 0.99 20.94 -2.86
N GLN A 291 1.82 21.97 -2.68
CA GLN A 291 2.13 22.94 -3.72
C GLN A 291 2.93 22.32 -4.87
N LYS A 292 3.89 21.43 -4.55
CA LYS A 292 4.74 20.79 -5.55
C LYS A 292 4.02 19.72 -6.38
N LEU A 293 3.18 18.90 -5.74
CA LEU A 293 2.65 17.67 -6.33
C LEU A 293 1.24 17.80 -6.90
N TRP A 294 0.53 18.88 -6.57
CA TRP A 294 -0.74 19.25 -7.17
C TRP A 294 -0.60 20.64 -7.77
N THR A 295 -0.02 20.71 -8.96
CA THR A 295 0.07 21.91 -9.82
C THR A 295 -1.07 21.95 -10.81
#